data_AF-A0A5Q2MZF4-F1
#
_entry.id   AF-A0A5Q2MZF4-F1
#
_cell.length_a   1.000
_cell.length_b   1.000
_cell.length_c   1.000
_cell.angle_alpha   90.00
_cell.angle_beta   90.00
_cell.angle_gamma   90.00
#
_symmetry.space_group_name_H-M   'P 1'
#
loop_
_entity.id
_entity.type
_entity.pdbx_description
1 polymer ?
#
loop_
_entity_poly.entity_id
_entity_poly.type
_entity_poly.pdbx_seq_one_letter_code
_entity_poly.pdbx_strand_id
1 'polypeptide(L)'
;MKAAFRSTKKNYIRNNKGVTLVELLVGIALLSLVMTLGYSFYFFGYNSFATGEVRSDVRQNIRFAADFITQELTYATHVQVLSFIPDEDFLEDDYHYIYVKEGQLTHREAFGEELAPFGNIADRVTLDENLSFSLESHLISFEIKNNSIEDSYSIATTVRFLNHLEEAVGNAGIAVAYKSERRQITNPPIEISRIMSTTAQWSGDNLEVIVTYTRELTSVASNEATNLFSLEFDSNTVNPYIIEREGSHSLKLLFQNYAVTQGGRHNLIYDQGNLEIAIKDIDNNNVRSPEEVSVNVPPKHLASGNSILDFSIAGQIGDAYISEQHSYVIVKVPESLHLGLALVTFELSPGATAYVDVNGTLQQQKSGIQVSHFSSADNNNEVTSVTYVVKAQDGSNGRKWQIILIEEGNPSKGGDGIVFYVDQAGTLLPMPFRNVINTVEEDEDWVKLIISSQVGRQSHPNEFSFTAPEGIIIESGVELVTTHNHPIIRLTAVNGDIVLEEGVILLSQYPNNNVNEEIIIKAGKNVDIRNASLTARRYIEIRAGQNIFAQNADLKILTNSTQSNLILCLSPPTGTSIGSIFVNNLYLEVPANNVKPKSIPYNALVGTLRSHSHTFDSNFNSCN
;
A
#
# COMPACT_ATOMS: atom_id res chain seq x y z
N MET A 1 65.35 13.15 5.00
CA MET A 1 65.51 12.18 3.90
C MET A 1 64.15 11.52 3.66
N LYS A 2 63.46 11.98 2.63
CA LYS A 2 62.13 11.52 2.17
C LYS A 2 62.31 10.43 1.10
N ALA A 3 61.21 9.71 0.88
CA ALA A 3 60.87 8.80 -0.21
C ALA A 3 61.17 7.33 0.11
N ALA A 4 60.26 6.35 0.04
CA ALA A 4 58.94 6.16 -0.56
C ALA A 4 59.01 4.79 -1.22
N PHE A 5 58.09 3.87 -0.92
CA PHE A 5 57.56 3.01 -1.98
C PHE A 5 56.06 2.78 -1.73
N ARG A 6 55.30 3.19 -2.75
CA ARG A 6 53.88 3.48 -2.74
C ARG A 6 53.17 2.32 -3.43
N SER A 7 52.07 1.92 -2.81
CA SER A 7 51.05 0.98 -3.26
C SER A 7 50.57 1.24 -4.70
N THR A 8 50.43 0.15 -5.46
CA THR A 8 49.74 0.09 -6.76
C THR A 8 48.43 -0.68 -6.58
N LYS A 9 47.31 0.04 -6.46
CA LYS A 9 46.06 -0.21 -7.20
C LYS A 9 44.95 0.74 -6.72
N LYS A 10 44.73 1.79 -7.51
CA LYS A 10 43.45 2.48 -7.67
C LYS A 10 43.50 2.99 -9.10
N ASN A 11 42.59 2.57 -9.99
CA ASN A 11 42.24 3.21 -11.28
C ASN A 11 41.38 2.25 -12.12
N TYR A 12 40.06 2.20 -11.88
CA TYR A 12 39.10 1.79 -12.93
C TYR A 12 38.17 2.95 -13.33
N ILE A 13 37.93 3.92 -12.42
CA ILE A 13 37.27 5.20 -12.73
C ILE A 13 38.28 6.29 -13.18
N ARG A 14 39.54 5.90 -13.37
CA ARG A 14 40.61 6.77 -13.90
C ARG A 14 41.19 6.23 -15.20
N ASN A 15 40.39 5.47 -15.93
CA ASN A 15 40.64 5.32 -17.34
C ASN A 15 40.07 6.57 -18.00
N ASN A 16 40.93 7.50 -18.42
CA ASN A 16 40.59 8.65 -19.27
C ASN A 16 40.14 8.19 -20.67
N LYS A 17 39.37 7.11 -20.76
CA LYS A 17 38.64 6.73 -21.95
C LYS A 17 37.33 7.49 -21.82
N GLY A 18 37.31 8.71 -22.35
CA GLY A 18 36.07 9.46 -22.48
C GLY A 18 35.03 8.61 -23.21
N VAL A 19 33.75 8.87 -22.93
CA VAL A 19 32.67 8.31 -23.74
C VAL A 19 32.91 8.75 -25.17
N THR A 20 32.97 7.81 -26.10
CA THR A 20 33.15 8.17 -27.50
C THR A 20 31.91 8.94 -27.96
N LEU A 21 32.08 9.90 -28.88
CA LEU A 21 30.95 10.64 -29.46
C LEU A 21 29.89 9.68 -30.03
N VAL A 22 30.33 8.54 -30.57
CA VAL A 22 29.47 7.49 -31.11
C VAL A 22 28.65 6.80 -30.02
N GLU A 23 29.24 6.44 -28.87
CA GLU A 23 28.49 5.85 -27.75
C GLU A 23 27.43 6.80 -27.19
N LEU A 24 27.74 8.09 -27.10
CA LEU A 24 26.77 9.10 -26.65
C LEU A 24 25.62 9.27 -27.67
N LEU A 25 25.93 9.31 -28.96
CA LEU A 25 24.92 9.38 -30.02
C LEU A 25 24.01 8.15 -30.02
N VAL A 26 24.57 6.95 -29.86
CA VAL A 26 23.80 5.71 -29.77
C VAL A 26 22.94 5.70 -28.51
N GLY A 27 23.46 6.15 -27.36
CA GLY A 27 22.71 6.22 -26.11
C GLY A 27 21.51 7.18 -26.20
N ILE A 28 21.70 8.38 -26.75
CA ILE A 28 20.62 9.36 -26.93
C ILE A 28 19.59 8.84 -27.96
N ALA A 29 20.04 8.19 -29.04
CA ALA A 29 19.15 7.59 -30.03
C ALA A 29 18.26 6.51 -29.39
N LEU A 30 18.84 5.60 -28.60
CA LEU A 30 18.09 4.56 -27.90
C LEU A 30 17.14 5.13 -26.84
N LEU A 31 17.57 6.14 -26.10
CA LEU A 31 16.70 6.80 -25.11
C LEU A 31 15.49 7.47 -25.77
N SER A 32 15.70 8.16 -26.90
CA SER A 32 14.60 8.79 -27.65
C SER A 32 13.59 7.76 -28.19
N LEU A 33 14.08 6.60 -28.63
CA LEU A 33 13.25 5.48 -29.06
C LEU A 33 12.39 4.96 -27.92
N VAL A 34 12.99 4.70 -26.75
CA VAL A 34 12.28 4.20 -25.56
C VAL A 34 11.23 5.22 -25.09
N MET A 35 11.57 6.51 -25.05
CA MET A 35 10.64 7.57 -24.64
C MET A 35 9.46 7.70 -25.61
N THR A 36 9.70 7.56 -26.92
CA THR A 36 8.64 7.59 -27.94
C THR A 36 7.66 6.43 -27.76
N LEU A 37 8.17 5.23 -27.48
CA LEU A 37 7.34 4.07 -27.19
C LEU A 37 6.55 4.26 -25.90
N GLY A 38 7.20 4.72 -24.82
CA GLY A 38 6.55 4.98 -23.54
C GLY A 38 5.41 6.01 -23.64
N TYR A 39 5.65 7.11 -24.35
CA TYR A 39 4.63 8.14 -24.57
C TYR A 39 3.44 7.61 -25.39
N SER A 40 3.71 6.80 -26.42
CA SER A 40 2.66 6.18 -27.24
C SER A 40 1.75 5.27 -26.42
N PHE A 41 2.33 4.44 -25.53
CA PHE A 41 1.56 3.57 -24.65
C PHE A 41 0.75 4.36 -23.61
N TYR A 42 1.34 5.38 -23.00
CA TYR A 42 0.65 6.22 -22.03
C TYR A 42 -0.57 6.93 -22.65
N PHE A 43 -0.39 7.58 -23.79
CA PHE A 43 -1.46 8.30 -24.48
C PHE A 43 -2.55 7.34 -24.98
N PHE A 44 -2.16 6.18 -25.52
CA PHE A 44 -3.12 5.13 -25.88
C PHE A 44 -3.94 4.65 -24.67
N GLY A 45 -3.28 4.38 -23.54
CA GLY A 45 -3.95 3.94 -22.31
C GLY A 45 -4.93 4.98 -21.77
N TYR A 46 -4.51 6.24 -21.70
CA TYR A 46 -5.35 7.35 -21.24
C TYR A 46 -6.60 7.53 -22.12
N ASN A 47 -6.43 7.61 -23.44
CA ASN A 47 -7.57 7.75 -24.35
C ASN A 47 -8.48 6.53 -24.33
N SER A 48 -7.92 5.32 -24.24
CA SER A 48 -8.71 4.10 -24.18
C SER A 48 -9.56 4.03 -22.91
N PHE A 49 -9.05 4.48 -21.78
CA PHE A 49 -9.80 4.52 -20.52
C PHE A 49 -10.89 5.59 -20.57
N ALA A 50 -10.55 6.82 -20.97
CA ALA A 50 -11.50 7.93 -21.05
C ALA A 50 -12.65 7.65 -22.03
N THR A 51 -12.37 7.08 -23.21
CA THR A 51 -13.42 6.64 -24.15
C THR A 51 -14.21 5.45 -23.58
N GLY A 52 -13.57 4.55 -22.84
CA GLY A 52 -14.24 3.41 -22.20
C GLY A 52 -15.26 3.83 -21.14
N GLU A 53 -14.90 4.81 -20.30
CA GLU A 53 -15.76 5.40 -19.27
C GLU A 53 -17.00 6.05 -19.90
N VAL A 54 -16.81 6.95 -20.87
CA VAL A 54 -17.92 7.61 -21.59
C VAL A 54 -18.87 6.58 -22.23
N ARG A 55 -18.34 5.52 -22.87
CA ARG A 55 -19.15 4.46 -23.46
C ARG A 55 -19.93 3.65 -22.43
N SER A 56 -19.36 3.44 -21.25
CA SER A 56 -20.01 2.72 -20.16
C SER A 56 -21.20 3.52 -19.63
N ASP A 57 -20.99 4.81 -19.35
CA ASP A 57 -22.01 5.71 -18.81
C ASP A 57 -23.19 5.86 -19.77
N VAL A 58 -22.93 6.10 -21.06
CA VAL A 58 -23.98 6.18 -22.11
C VAL A 58 -24.84 4.92 -22.13
N ARG A 59 -24.21 3.73 -22.09
CA ARG A 59 -24.94 2.45 -22.15
C ARG A 59 -25.77 2.19 -20.90
N GLN A 60 -25.22 2.51 -19.73
CA GLN A 60 -25.88 2.33 -18.45
C GLN A 60 -27.10 3.26 -18.34
N ASN A 61 -26.97 4.53 -18.72
CA ASN A 61 -28.05 5.51 -18.66
C ASN A 61 -29.20 5.15 -19.62
N ILE A 62 -28.88 4.76 -20.86
CA ILE A 62 -29.90 4.31 -21.82
C ILE A 62 -30.61 3.06 -21.32
N ARG A 63 -29.89 2.16 -20.63
CA ARG A 63 -30.51 0.97 -20.02
C ARG A 63 -31.43 1.33 -18.86
N PHE A 64 -31.04 2.24 -17.98
CA PHE A 64 -31.89 2.71 -16.89
C PHE A 64 -33.16 3.39 -17.42
N ALA A 65 -33.03 4.24 -18.45
CA ALA A 65 -34.18 4.83 -19.13
C ALA A 65 -35.10 3.76 -19.73
N ALA A 66 -34.55 2.76 -20.41
CA ALA A 66 -35.35 1.68 -20.98
C ALA A 66 -36.03 0.81 -19.91
N ASP A 67 -35.33 0.50 -18.82
CA ASP A 67 -35.88 -0.29 -17.71
C ASP A 67 -37.01 0.48 -17.01
N PHE A 68 -36.88 1.80 -16.84
CA PHE A 68 -37.92 2.67 -16.27
C PHE A 68 -39.17 2.71 -17.15
N ILE A 69 -39.03 3.03 -18.44
CA ILE A 69 -40.16 3.03 -19.39
C ILE A 69 -40.84 1.65 -19.39
N THR A 70 -40.04 0.58 -19.38
CA THR A 70 -40.58 -0.79 -19.34
C THR A 70 -41.40 -1.04 -18.10
N GLN A 71 -40.89 -0.69 -16.92
CA GLN A 71 -41.58 -0.91 -15.65
C GLN A 71 -42.91 -0.15 -15.58
N GLU A 72 -42.91 1.10 -16.02
CA GLU A 72 -44.10 1.95 -16.01
C GLU A 72 -45.17 1.46 -16.99
N LEU A 73 -44.77 1.13 -18.22
CA LEU A 73 -45.71 0.66 -19.24
C LEU A 73 -46.20 -0.76 -19.00
N THR A 74 -45.43 -1.63 -18.33
CA THR A 74 -45.82 -3.03 -18.08
C THR A 74 -47.16 -3.14 -17.33
N TYR A 75 -47.45 -2.21 -16.43
CA TYR A 75 -48.66 -2.19 -15.59
C TYR A 75 -49.72 -1.18 -16.05
N ALA A 76 -49.57 -0.62 -17.25
CA ALA A 76 -50.53 0.34 -17.76
C ALA A 76 -51.90 -0.31 -18.04
N THR A 77 -52.98 0.39 -17.70
CA THR A 77 -54.38 0.03 -18.01
C THR A 77 -54.95 0.89 -19.14
N HIS A 78 -54.45 2.11 -19.31
CA HIS A 78 -54.77 2.98 -20.44
C HIS A 78 -53.47 3.47 -21.04
N VAL A 79 -53.36 3.46 -22.37
CA VAL A 79 -52.16 3.93 -23.07
C VAL A 79 -52.56 4.74 -24.31
N GLN A 80 -52.00 5.93 -24.42
CA GLN A 80 -52.13 6.78 -25.59
C GLN A 80 -50.74 7.18 -26.11
N VAL A 81 -50.44 6.82 -27.36
CA VAL A 81 -49.21 7.23 -28.03
C VAL A 81 -49.45 8.57 -28.73
N LEU A 82 -48.64 9.58 -28.38
CA LEU A 82 -48.76 10.96 -28.83
C LEU A 82 -47.67 11.29 -29.86
N SER A 83 -48.04 11.94 -30.96
CA SER A 83 -47.11 12.35 -32.01
C SER A 83 -46.42 13.70 -31.75
N PHE A 84 -46.59 14.28 -30.57
CA PHE A 84 -46.03 15.56 -30.13
C PHE A 84 -45.70 15.50 -28.64
N ILE A 85 -44.83 16.41 -28.18
CA ILE A 85 -44.53 16.58 -26.75
C ILE A 85 -45.68 17.39 -26.12
N PRO A 86 -46.35 16.90 -25.07
CA PRO A 86 -47.50 17.58 -24.49
C PRO A 86 -47.10 18.86 -23.73
N ASP A 87 -47.73 19.98 -24.06
CA ASP A 87 -47.62 21.26 -23.34
C ASP A 87 -48.61 21.32 -22.16
N GLU A 88 -48.45 22.29 -21.24
CA GLU A 88 -49.26 22.44 -20.01
C GLU A 88 -50.78 22.39 -20.25
N ASP A 89 -51.26 22.82 -21.41
CA ASP A 89 -52.70 22.81 -21.76
C ASP A 89 -53.24 21.42 -22.18
N PHE A 90 -52.38 20.47 -22.54
CA PHE A 90 -52.74 19.10 -22.96
C PHE A 90 -52.62 18.08 -21.82
N LEU A 91 -52.12 18.53 -20.68
CA LEU A 91 -51.79 17.73 -19.53
C LEU A 91 -53.04 17.46 -18.68
N GLU A 92 -53.61 16.27 -18.82
CA GLU A 92 -54.68 15.76 -17.95
C GLU A 92 -54.08 15.31 -16.62
N ASP A 93 -54.73 15.65 -15.51
CA ASP A 93 -54.19 15.37 -14.17
C ASP A 93 -54.23 13.88 -13.83
N ASP A 94 -55.08 13.07 -14.44
CA ASP A 94 -55.21 11.64 -14.13
C ASP A 94 -54.33 10.73 -15.00
N TYR A 95 -53.46 11.30 -15.86
CA TYR A 95 -52.52 10.58 -16.72
C TYR A 95 -51.06 10.81 -16.32
N HIS A 96 -50.26 9.77 -16.44
CA HIS A 96 -48.80 9.85 -16.43
C HIS A 96 -48.29 10.09 -17.85
N TYR A 97 -47.22 10.85 -18.02
CA TYR A 97 -46.63 11.16 -19.33
C TYR A 97 -45.15 10.83 -19.36
N ILE A 98 -44.67 10.20 -20.43
CA ILE A 98 -43.25 9.95 -20.70
C ILE A 98 -42.89 10.55 -22.06
N TYR A 99 -41.86 11.40 -22.09
CA TYR A 99 -41.33 12.03 -23.30
C TYR A 99 -39.88 12.47 -23.10
N VAL A 100 -39.22 12.94 -24.16
CA VAL A 100 -37.88 13.53 -24.08
C VAL A 100 -37.98 15.04 -24.29
N LYS A 101 -37.39 15.83 -23.39
CA LYS A 101 -37.34 17.29 -23.45
C LYS A 101 -35.94 17.75 -23.08
N GLU A 102 -35.36 18.63 -23.90
CA GLU A 102 -33.99 19.14 -23.73
C GLU A 102 -32.92 18.02 -23.60
N GLY A 103 -33.11 16.91 -24.31
CA GLY A 103 -32.19 15.76 -24.28
C GLY A 103 -32.26 14.90 -23.01
N GLN A 104 -33.26 15.10 -22.15
CA GLN A 104 -33.50 14.30 -20.96
C GLN A 104 -34.82 13.53 -21.05
N LEU A 105 -34.87 12.35 -20.44
CA LEU A 105 -36.12 11.63 -20.27
C LEU A 105 -36.92 12.31 -19.16
N THR A 106 -38.12 12.75 -19.51
CA THR A 106 -39.05 13.39 -18.60
C THR A 106 -40.22 12.46 -18.33
N HIS A 107 -40.63 12.40 -17.07
CA HIS A 107 -41.82 11.70 -16.60
C HIS A 107 -42.68 12.62 -15.76
N ARG A 108 -43.94 12.82 -16.13
CA ARG A 108 -44.91 13.49 -15.28
C ARG A 108 -45.83 12.47 -14.65
N GLU A 109 -46.00 12.55 -13.34
CA GLU A 109 -46.92 11.69 -12.62
C GLU A 109 -48.37 12.21 -12.69
N ALA A 110 -49.35 11.31 -12.63
CA ALA A 110 -50.75 11.68 -12.45
C ALA A 110 -50.89 12.48 -11.14
N PHE A 111 -51.51 13.66 -11.22
CA PHE A 111 -51.69 14.66 -10.16
C PHE A 111 -50.37 15.18 -9.58
N GLY A 112 -49.26 15.00 -10.31
CA GLY A 112 -47.91 15.31 -9.87
C GLY A 112 -47.19 16.31 -10.79
N GLU A 113 -45.98 16.67 -10.35
CA GLU A 113 -45.08 17.55 -11.07
C GLU A 113 -44.32 16.81 -12.19
N GLU A 114 -43.76 17.57 -13.12
CA GLU A 114 -42.83 17.06 -14.13
C GLU A 114 -41.51 16.67 -13.43
N LEU A 115 -41.13 15.40 -13.52
CA LEU A 115 -39.89 14.86 -12.97
C LEU A 115 -38.94 14.51 -14.12
N ALA A 116 -37.65 14.74 -13.91
CA ALA A 116 -36.61 14.08 -14.69
C ALA A 116 -36.14 12.88 -13.85
N PRO A 117 -36.60 11.64 -14.10
CA PRO A 117 -36.33 10.48 -13.24
C PRO A 117 -34.85 10.18 -13.06
N PHE A 118 -34.04 10.76 -13.95
CA PHE A 118 -32.61 10.59 -14.02
C PHE A 118 -31.83 11.90 -13.86
N GLY A 119 -32.44 13.06 -13.62
CA GLY A 119 -31.72 14.35 -13.53
C GLY A 119 -30.66 14.59 -14.63
N ASN A 120 -29.72 15.51 -14.40
CA ASN A 120 -28.48 15.59 -15.19
C ASN A 120 -27.52 14.46 -14.78
N ILE A 121 -27.84 13.19 -15.08
CA ILE A 121 -26.87 12.10 -14.90
C ILE A 121 -25.84 12.19 -16.03
N ALA A 122 -24.68 12.73 -15.64
CA ALA A 122 -23.53 13.13 -16.44
C ALA A 122 -23.84 14.26 -17.44
N ASP A 123 -23.13 15.41 -17.32
CA ASP A 123 -23.14 16.55 -18.26
C ASP A 123 -22.81 16.18 -19.75
N ARG A 124 -22.62 14.89 -20.05
CA ARG A 124 -22.08 14.35 -21.30
C ARG A 124 -22.99 13.37 -22.02
N VAL A 125 -24.19 13.06 -21.49
CA VAL A 125 -25.17 12.18 -22.14
C VAL A 125 -26.43 12.98 -22.51
N THR A 126 -26.72 13.08 -23.80
CA THR A 126 -27.93 13.73 -24.31
C THR A 126 -28.73 12.70 -25.11
N LEU A 127 -30.00 12.49 -24.74
CA LEU A 127 -30.87 11.59 -25.49
C LEU A 127 -31.29 12.25 -26.81
N ASP A 128 -31.47 11.43 -27.83
CA ASP A 128 -32.13 11.86 -29.06
C ASP A 128 -33.57 12.26 -28.72
N GLU A 129 -33.97 13.46 -29.14
CA GLU A 129 -35.32 13.98 -28.92
C GLU A 129 -36.38 13.15 -29.66
N ASN A 130 -35.97 12.30 -30.60
CA ASN A 130 -36.84 11.39 -31.35
C ASN A 130 -36.98 10.02 -30.67
N LEU A 131 -37.32 9.98 -29.38
CA LEU A 131 -37.82 8.76 -28.73
C LEU A 131 -39.01 8.25 -29.55
N SER A 132 -38.99 7.00 -30.01
CA SER A 132 -40.09 6.47 -30.83
C SER A 132 -40.87 5.41 -30.07
N PHE A 133 -42.19 5.57 -29.98
CA PHE A 133 -43.13 4.57 -29.48
C PHE A 133 -43.99 4.02 -30.64
N SER A 134 -44.28 2.72 -30.61
CA SER A 134 -45.19 2.04 -31.54
C SER A 134 -46.09 1.08 -30.77
N LEU A 135 -47.40 1.21 -30.94
CA LEU A 135 -48.40 0.42 -30.24
C LEU A 135 -49.04 -0.60 -31.18
N GLU A 136 -48.97 -1.88 -30.82
CA GLU A 136 -49.56 -2.99 -31.55
C GLU A 136 -50.37 -3.89 -30.61
N SER A 137 -51.68 -3.66 -30.54
CA SER A 137 -52.62 -4.44 -29.71
C SER A 137 -52.23 -4.47 -28.22
N HIS A 138 -51.48 -5.49 -27.77
CA HIS A 138 -51.05 -5.69 -26.38
C HIS A 138 -49.54 -5.52 -26.19
N LEU A 139 -48.86 -4.98 -27.20
CA LEU A 139 -47.42 -4.73 -27.19
C LEU A 139 -47.16 -3.25 -27.47
N ILE A 140 -46.29 -2.64 -26.67
CA ILE A 140 -45.72 -1.33 -26.97
C ILE A 140 -44.22 -1.49 -27.18
N SER A 141 -43.75 -1.08 -28.35
CA SER A 141 -42.33 -1.06 -28.69
C SER A 141 -41.82 0.36 -28.58
N PHE A 142 -40.62 0.53 -28.03
CA PHE A 142 -39.95 1.82 -28.00
C PHE A 142 -38.46 1.69 -28.31
N GLU A 143 -37.85 2.76 -28.84
CA GLU A 143 -36.41 2.84 -29.09
C GLU A 143 -35.83 4.12 -28.50
N ILE A 144 -34.84 3.98 -27.62
CA ILE A 144 -34.09 5.10 -27.02
C ILE A 144 -32.71 5.17 -27.67
N LYS A 145 -32.30 6.38 -28.09
CA LYS A 145 -31.00 6.64 -28.74
C LYS A 145 -30.22 7.73 -28.03
N ASN A 146 -28.90 7.61 -28.04
CA ASN A 146 -27.98 8.71 -27.70
C ASN A 146 -27.86 9.71 -28.87
N ASN A 147 -27.81 11.00 -28.58
CA ASN A 147 -27.60 12.09 -29.55
C ASN A 147 -26.10 12.36 -29.85
N SER A 148 -25.20 11.42 -29.53
CA SER A 148 -23.76 11.57 -29.79
C SER A 148 -23.35 11.05 -31.17
N ILE A 149 -22.56 11.85 -31.90
CA ILE A 149 -22.03 11.53 -33.24
C ILE A 149 -20.90 10.47 -33.17
N GLU A 150 -20.14 10.40 -32.07
CA GLU A 150 -18.96 9.52 -31.95
C GLU A 150 -19.27 8.13 -31.39
N ASP A 151 -20.29 7.99 -30.55
CA ASP A 151 -20.68 6.72 -29.91
C ASP A 151 -22.22 6.57 -29.91
N SER A 152 -22.77 6.22 -31.08
CA SER A 152 -24.19 5.90 -31.23
C SER A 152 -24.51 4.60 -30.51
N TYR A 153 -25.37 4.66 -29.49
CA TYR A 153 -25.92 3.50 -28.80
C TYR A 153 -27.44 3.63 -28.76
N SER A 154 -28.14 2.54 -29.07
CA SER A 154 -29.60 2.47 -28.96
C SER A 154 -30.05 1.19 -28.29
N ILE A 155 -31.18 1.27 -27.59
CA ILE A 155 -31.90 0.11 -27.07
C ILE A 155 -33.32 0.19 -27.61
N ALA A 156 -33.72 -0.87 -28.31
CA ALA A 156 -35.10 -1.11 -28.71
C ALA A 156 -35.71 -2.20 -27.81
N THR A 157 -36.84 -1.91 -27.21
CA THR A 157 -37.53 -2.81 -26.28
C THR A 157 -39.00 -2.95 -26.68
N THR A 158 -39.53 -4.16 -26.61
CA THR A 158 -40.96 -4.43 -26.75
C THR A 158 -41.51 -4.91 -25.41
N VAL A 159 -42.49 -4.18 -24.90
CA VAL A 159 -43.14 -4.42 -23.61
C VAL A 159 -44.52 -5.00 -23.84
N ARG A 160 -44.86 -6.05 -23.10
CA ARG A 160 -46.22 -6.61 -23.08
C ARG A 160 -46.92 -6.14 -21.82
N PHE A 161 -48.09 -5.55 -21.99
CA PHE A 161 -48.95 -5.15 -20.87
C PHE A 161 -49.36 -6.39 -20.06
N LEU A 162 -49.22 -6.31 -18.73
CA LEU A 162 -49.68 -7.36 -17.81
C LEU A 162 -51.12 -7.14 -17.37
N ASN A 163 -51.58 -5.88 -17.37
CA ASN A 163 -52.96 -5.54 -17.05
C ASN A 163 -53.84 -5.58 -18.31
N HIS A 164 -55.15 -5.69 -18.12
CA HIS A 164 -56.11 -5.56 -19.22
C HIS A 164 -56.14 -4.09 -19.65
N LEU A 165 -55.84 -3.83 -20.93
CA LEU A 165 -55.94 -2.49 -21.49
C LEU A 165 -57.42 -2.16 -21.72
N GLU A 166 -57.93 -1.18 -20.97
CA GLU A 166 -59.28 -0.67 -21.13
C GLU A 166 -59.37 0.28 -22.34
N GLU A 167 -58.29 1.02 -22.62
CA GLU A 167 -58.19 1.93 -23.75
C GLU A 167 -56.75 2.00 -24.32
N ALA A 168 -56.64 1.93 -25.65
CA ALA A 168 -55.37 1.96 -26.38
C ALA A 168 -55.52 2.81 -27.65
N VAL A 169 -54.89 4.00 -27.69
CA VAL A 169 -55.08 4.98 -28.77
C VAL A 169 -53.73 5.43 -29.34
N GLY A 170 -53.63 5.52 -30.68
CA GLY A 170 -52.43 5.93 -31.39
C GLY A 170 -51.55 4.75 -31.83
N ASN A 171 -50.97 4.85 -33.02
CA ASN A 171 -50.16 3.76 -33.61
C ASN A 171 -48.65 4.01 -33.45
N ALA A 172 -48.19 5.26 -33.61
CA ALA A 172 -46.80 5.63 -33.48
C ALA A 172 -46.65 7.10 -33.04
N GLY A 173 -45.63 7.42 -32.27
CA GLY A 173 -45.43 8.76 -31.71
C GLY A 173 -44.12 8.92 -30.93
N ILE A 174 -43.93 10.09 -30.33
CA ILE A 174 -42.72 10.48 -29.61
C ILE A 174 -42.89 10.61 -28.08
N ALA A 175 -44.14 10.53 -27.62
CA ALA A 175 -44.50 10.56 -26.23
C ALA A 175 -45.58 9.51 -25.95
N VAL A 176 -45.72 9.11 -24.69
CA VAL A 176 -46.77 8.19 -24.25
C VAL A 176 -47.43 8.73 -23.00
N ALA A 177 -48.76 8.80 -23.03
CA ALA A 177 -49.60 9.05 -21.86
C ALA A 177 -50.19 7.71 -21.39
N TYR A 178 -50.21 7.46 -20.09
CA TYR A 178 -50.73 6.20 -19.55
C TYR A 178 -51.35 6.32 -18.16
N LYS A 179 -52.24 5.40 -17.82
CA LYS A 179 -52.76 5.16 -16.46
C LYS A 179 -52.25 3.83 -15.96
N SER A 180 -51.91 3.71 -14.68
CA SER A 180 -51.38 2.48 -14.10
C SER A 180 -52.06 2.16 -12.76
N GLU A 181 -52.47 0.91 -12.57
CA GLU A 181 -53.05 0.40 -11.32
C GLU A 181 -52.00 -0.19 -10.38
N ARG A 182 -50.72 0.15 -10.57
CA ARG A 182 -49.68 -0.20 -9.60
C ARG A 182 -50.19 0.22 -8.22
N ARG A 183 -50.38 -0.75 -7.30
CA ARG A 183 -50.75 -0.46 -5.91
C ARG A 183 -49.84 0.64 -5.42
N GLN A 184 -50.38 1.84 -5.26
CA GLN A 184 -49.69 2.88 -4.52
C GLN A 184 -49.40 2.29 -3.15
N ILE A 185 -48.12 2.24 -2.79
CA ILE A 185 -47.77 2.42 -1.38
C ILE A 185 -48.46 3.72 -1.02
N THR A 186 -49.52 3.62 -0.24
CA THR A 186 -50.37 4.74 0.16
C THR A 186 -49.47 5.89 0.62
N ASN A 187 -49.57 7.04 -0.06
CA ASN A 187 -49.01 8.27 0.48
C ASN A 187 -49.54 8.47 1.91
N PRO A 188 -48.68 8.72 2.91
CA PRO A 188 -49.14 9.38 4.12
C PRO A 188 -49.55 10.82 3.75
N PRO A 189 -50.41 11.46 4.56
CA PRO A 189 -51.17 12.65 4.17
C PRO A 189 -50.24 13.85 3.94
N ILE A 190 -50.58 14.70 2.95
CA ILE A 190 -50.06 16.07 2.71
C ILE A 190 -48.57 16.20 3.07
N GLU A 191 -47.65 16.11 2.10
CA GLU A 191 -46.20 16.24 2.39
C GLU A 191 -45.84 17.64 2.93
N ILE A 192 -45.89 17.71 4.26
CA ILE A 192 -44.97 18.39 5.17
C ILE A 192 -43.55 18.24 4.61
N SER A 193 -42.70 19.26 4.75
CA SER A 193 -41.30 19.28 4.30
C SER A 193 -40.59 17.95 4.58
N ARG A 194 -40.51 17.09 3.55
CA ARG A 194 -40.00 15.74 3.66
C ARG A 194 -38.53 15.73 3.30
N ILE A 195 -37.72 14.99 4.04
CA ILE A 195 -36.30 14.86 3.76
C ILE A 195 -36.14 13.99 2.51
N MET A 196 -35.71 14.58 1.41
CA MET A 196 -35.51 13.88 0.13
C MET A 196 -34.25 13.02 0.15
N SER A 197 -33.19 13.53 0.76
CA SER A 197 -31.91 12.83 0.82
C SER A 197 -31.11 13.29 2.02
N THR A 198 -30.41 12.34 2.61
CA THR A 198 -29.35 12.59 3.57
C THR A 198 -28.06 12.00 3.05
N THR A 199 -27.02 12.82 2.97
CA THR A 199 -25.67 12.36 2.63
C THR A 199 -24.72 12.74 3.74
N ALA A 200 -23.93 11.79 4.21
CA ALA A 200 -22.90 12.01 5.20
C ALA A 200 -21.52 11.83 4.54
N GLN A 201 -20.59 12.74 4.84
CA GLN A 201 -19.20 12.65 4.41
C GLN A 201 -18.25 13.18 5.49
N TRP A 202 -17.03 12.65 5.52
CA TRP A 202 -15.99 13.14 6.41
C TRP A 202 -15.23 14.29 5.74
N SER A 203 -15.11 15.41 6.47
CA SER A 203 -14.30 16.57 6.11
C SER A 203 -13.28 16.81 7.23
N GLY A 204 -12.11 16.18 7.11
CA GLY A 204 -11.11 16.12 8.19
C GLY A 204 -11.61 15.33 9.40
N ASP A 205 -11.70 15.98 10.56
CA ASP A 205 -12.24 15.41 11.80
C ASP A 205 -13.74 15.66 12.01
N ASN A 206 -14.36 16.38 11.08
CA ASN A 206 -15.78 16.71 11.16
C ASN A 206 -16.60 15.77 10.29
N LEU A 207 -17.75 15.34 10.82
CA LEU A 207 -18.79 14.71 10.02
C LEU A 207 -19.67 15.83 9.45
N GLU A 208 -19.75 15.89 8.12
CA GLU A 208 -20.69 16.75 7.41
C GLU A 208 -21.90 15.93 7.01
N VAL A 209 -23.09 16.38 7.42
CA VAL A 209 -24.34 15.78 6.97
C VAL A 209 -25.14 16.82 6.22
N ILE A 210 -25.47 16.53 4.96
CA ILE A 210 -26.33 17.37 4.15
C ILE A 210 -27.72 16.75 4.16
N VAL A 211 -28.70 17.55 4.55
CA VAL A 211 -30.11 17.18 4.56
C VAL A 211 -30.81 18.04 3.52
N THR A 212 -31.45 17.39 2.54
CA THR A 212 -32.20 18.06 1.47
C THR A 212 -33.68 17.85 1.67
N TYR A 213 -34.49 18.89 1.49
CA TYR A 213 -35.93 18.91 1.75
C TYR A 213 -36.73 19.10 0.47
N THR A 214 -37.98 18.62 0.45
CA THR A 214 -38.93 18.82 -0.65
C THR A 214 -39.42 20.26 -0.80
N ARG A 215 -39.26 21.13 0.22
CA ARG A 215 -39.78 22.50 0.22
C ARG A 215 -38.71 23.55 0.54
N GLU A 216 -38.87 24.73 -0.06
CA GLU A 216 -37.97 25.87 0.13
C GLU A 216 -37.92 26.33 1.61
N LEU A 217 -36.71 26.46 2.16
CA LEU A 217 -36.50 26.91 3.53
C LEU A 217 -36.74 28.43 3.63
N THR A 218 -37.95 28.84 4.00
CA THR A 218 -38.33 30.27 3.98
C THR A 218 -37.87 31.07 5.21
N SER A 219 -37.39 30.45 6.28
CA SER A 219 -36.80 31.18 7.43
C SER A 219 -35.99 30.27 8.36
N VAL A 220 -34.68 30.16 8.15
CA VAL A 220 -33.76 29.65 9.18
C VAL A 220 -32.76 30.76 9.48
N ALA A 221 -33.05 31.58 10.48
CA ALA A 221 -32.06 32.51 11.02
C ALA A 221 -31.02 31.70 11.80
N SER A 222 -29.73 31.99 11.60
CA SER A 222 -28.57 31.21 12.09
C SER A 222 -28.53 30.96 13.61
N ASN A 223 -29.41 31.59 14.40
CA ASN A 223 -29.37 31.57 15.86
C ASN A 223 -30.61 30.89 16.49
N GLU A 224 -31.62 30.47 15.71
CA GLU A 224 -32.80 29.73 16.20
C GLU A 224 -32.80 28.25 15.79
N ALA A 225 -31.84 27.83 14.97
CA ALA A 225 -31.79 26.49 14.38
C ALA A 225 -31.37 25.37 15.35
N THR A 226 -30.78 25.70 16.52
CA THR A 226 -30.37 24.71 17.53
C THR A 226 -31.55 24.04 18.26
N ASN A 227 -32.76 24.59 18.18
CA ASN A 227 -33.97 24.00 18.76
C ASN A 227 -34.78 23.14 17.78
N LEU A 228 -34.46 23.18 16.49
CA LEU A 228 -35.18 22.46 15.42
C LEU A 228 -34.67 21.03 15.20
N PHE A 229 -33.44 20.75 15.61
CA PHE A 229 -32.78 19.45 15.38
C PHE A 229 -32.20 18.93 16.68
N SER A 230 -32.57 17.70 17.06
CA SER A 230 -31.96 16.98 18.18
C SER A 230 -31.53 15.61 17.70
N LEU A 231 -30.24 15.29 17.81
CA LEU A 231 -29.77 13.92 17.55
C LEU A 231 -29.81 13.13 18.86
N GLU A 232 -30.54 12.03 18.88
CA GLU A 232 -30.38 11.00 19.90
C GLU A 232 -29.40 9.96 19.35
N PHE A 233 -28.21 9.90 19.97
CA PHE A 233 -27.40 8.70 19.86
C PHE A 233 -27.83 7.75 20.97
N ASP A 234 -27.62 6.45 20.76
CA ASP A 234 -27.96 5.31 21.64
C ASP A 234 -27.52 5.45 23.13
N SER A 235 -26.84 6.54 23.50
CA SER A 235 -26.69 6.93 24.90
C SER A 235 -26.50 8.42 25.23
N ASN A 236 -26.57 9.39 24.30
CA ASN A 236 -26.49 10.83 24.63
C ASN A 236 -26.98 11.74 23.48
N THR A 237 -27.67 12.84 23.83
CA THR A 237 -28.10 13.88 22.89
C THR A 237 -26.91 14.77 22.48
N VAL A 238 -26.60 14.89 21.18
CA VAL A 238 -25.54 15.79 20.69
C VAL A 238 -26.12 16.73 19.64
N ASN A 239 -25.96 18.04 19.84
CA ASN A 239 -26.45 19.04 18.90
C ASN A 239 -25.38 19.40 17.87
N PRO A 240 -25.73 19.61 16.58
CA PRO A 240 -24.81 20.13 15.59
C PRO A 240 -24.26 21.49 16.01
N TYR A 241 -22.99 21.75 15.70
CA TYR A 241 -22.30 22.97 16.11
C TYR A 241 -22.54 24.14 15.13
N ILE A 242 -22.62 23.84 13.84
CA ILE A 242 -22.89 24.83 12.78
C ILE A 242 -23.93 24.26 11.82
N ILE A 243 -24.89 25.12 11.45
CA ILE A 243 -25.93 24.85 10.45
C ILE A 243 -25.75 25.89 9.35
N GLU A 244 -25.30 25.46 8.17
CA GLU A 244 -25.14 26.30 6.99
C GLU A 244 -26.23 25.99 5.96
N ARG A 245 -26.78 27.02 5.33
CA ARG A 245 -27.75 26.84 4.24
C ARG A 245 -26.99 26.67 2.93
N GLU A 246 -27.09 25.50 2.31
CA GLU A 246 -26.61 25.26 0.95
C GLU A 246 -27.76 25.39 -0.03
N GLY A 247 -28.04 26.61 -0.47
CA GLY A 247 -29.11 26.88 -1.41
C GLY A 247 -30.51 26.81 -0.80
N SER A 248 -31.53 26.70 -1.65
CA SER A 248 -32.90 26.95 -1.23
C SER A 248 -33.56 25.76 -0.51
N HIS A 249 -33.01 24.55 -0.67
CA HIS A 249 -33.58 23.28 -0.24
C HIS A 249 -32.65 22.39 0.60
N SER A 250 -31.43 22.84 0.94
CA SER A 250 -30.47 22.01 1.69
C SER A 250 -29.88 22.71 2.91
N LEU A 251 -29.69 21.93 3.98
CA LEU A 251 -29.00 22.32 5.20
C LEU A 251 -27.77 21.44 5.38
N LYS A 252 -26.62 22.07 5.59
CA LYS A 252 -25.36 21.44 5.97
C LYS A 252 -25.21 21.49 7.48
N LEU A 253 -25.17 20.32 8.10
CA LEU A 253 -24.95 20.12 9.53
C LEU A 253 -23.48 19.72 9.75
N LEU A 254 -22.77 20.46 10.59
CA LEU A 254 -21.38 20.22 10.92
C LEU A 254 -21.22 19.73 12.37
N PHE A 255 -20.56 18.58 12.51
CA PHE A 255 -20.32 17.90 13.79
C PHE A 255 -18.81 17.84 14.08
N GLN A 256 -18.33 18.48 15.16
CA GLN A 256 -16.89 18.55 15.49
C GLN A 256 -16.44 17.48 16.51
N ASN A 257 -15.15 17.11 16.44
CA ASN A 257 -14.41 16.29 17.42
C ASN A 257 -14.90 14.83 17.60
N TYR A 258 -15.26 14.14 16.52
CA TYR A 258 -15.57 12.71 16.60
C TYR A 258 -14.28 11.89 16.46
N ALA A 259 -13.69 11.53 17.60
CA ALA A 259 -12.54 10.63 17.67
C ALA A 259 -13.00 9.17 17.76
N VAL A 260 -12.49 8.33 16.85
CA VAL A 260 -12.63 6.87 16.93
C VAL A 260 -11.58 6.38 17.93
N THR A 261 -11.99 6.03 19.15
CA THR A 261 -11.11 5.37 20.11
C THR A 261 -11.76 4.08 20.57
N GLN A 262 -11.09 2.94 20.36
CA GLN A 262 -11.53 1.68 20.95
C GLN A 262 -11.28 1.71 22.46
N GLY A 263 -12.36 1.72 23.23
CA GLY A 263 -12.34 1.44 24.67
C GLY A 263 -12.04 2.65 25.57
N GLY A 264 -13.05 3.49 25.82
CA GLY A 264 -12.97 4.52 26.86
C GLY A 264 -14.29 5.26 27.02
N ARG A 265 -14.70 5.50 28.28
CA ARG A 265 -16.08 5.81 28.75
C ARG A 265 -16.76 7.10 28.24
N HIS A 266 -16.17 7.82 27.30
CA HIS A 266 -16.84 8.87 26.53
C HIS A 266 -16.25 8.80 25.13
N ASN A 267 -16.94 8.12 24.20
CA ASN A 267 -16.82 8.21 22.74
C ASN A 267 -17.53 7.01 22.11
N LEU A 268 -18.31 7.27 21.06
CA LEU A 268 -19.22 6.34 20.39
C LEU A 268 -18.49 5.10 19.84
N ILE A 269 -19.04 3.92 20.15
CA ILE A 269 -18.60 2.63 19.61
C ILE A 269 -19.23 2.50 18.22
N TYR A 270 -18.41 2.60 17.16
CA TYR A 270 -18.84 2.33 15.79
C TYR A 270 -18.80 0.82 15.54
N ASP A 271 -19.96 0.18 15.64
CA ASP A 271 -20.25 -1.10 15.01
C ASP A 271 -21.60 -0.90 14.30
N GLN A 272 -21.60 -0.86 12.96
CA GLN A 272 -22.79 -0.94 12.07
C GLN A 272 -23.51 0.35 11.57
N GLY A 273 -22.79 1.45 11.35
CA GLY A 273 -22.96 2.22 10.08
C GLY A 273 -24.19 3.12 9.85
N ASN A 274 -24.99 3.49 10.86
CA ASN A 274 -26.12 4.41 10.66
C ASN A 274 -26.20 5.51 11.74
N LEU A 275 -26.48 6.74 11.34
CA LEU A 275 -26.76 7.91 12.20
C LEU A 275 -28.26 8.25 12.14
N GLU A 276 -28.95 8.26 13.28
CA GLU A 276 -30.35 8.68 13.34
C GLU A 276 -30.49 10.17 13.62
N ILE A 277 -31.25 10.87 12.78
CA ILE A 277 -31.51 12.30 12.86
C ILE A 277 -32.98 12.53 13.13
N ALA A 278 -33.30 13.12 14.29
CA ALA A 278 -34.66 13.48 14.65
C ALA A 278 -34.90 14.96 14.31
N ILE A 279 -35.78 15.22 13.35
CA ILE A 279 -36.14 16.58 12.93
C ILE A 279 -37.48 16.96 13.56
N LYS A 280 -37.50 18.06 14.31
CA LYS A 280 -38.73 18.59 14.90
C LYS A 280 -39.26 19.72 14.03
N ASP A 281 -40.41 19.47 13.44
CA ASP A 281 -41.20 20.50 12.79
C ASP A 281 -41.85 21.40 13.86
N ILE A 282 -41.53 22.69 13.85
CA ILE A 282 -42.14 23.69 14.74
C ILE A 282 -43.11 24.52 13.91
N ASP A 283 -44.21 23.90 13.51
CA ASP A 283 -45.36 24.62 12.99
C ASP A 283 -46.28 25.05 14.16
N ASN A 284 -46.38 26.38 14.36
CA ASN A 284 -47.35 27.12 15.19
C ASN A 284 -48.17 26.30 16.21
N ASN A 285 -47.54 25.98 17.35
CA ASN A 285 -48.14 25.40 18.57
C ASN A 285 -48.53 23.91 18.56
N ASN A 286 -48.13 23.11 17.57
CA ASN A 286 -48.22 21.65 17.69
C ASN A 286 -46.86 21.00 17.49
N VAL A 287 -46.23 20.58 18.60
CA VAL A 287 -45.05 19.71 18.58
C VAL A 287 -45.48 18.36 18.01
N ARG A 288 -45.24 18.12 16.72
CA ARG A 288 -45.39 16.79 16.13
C ARG A 288 -44.20 15.91 16.50
N SER A 289 -44.44 14.61 16.51
CA SER A 289 -43.42 13.57 16.72
C SER A 289 -42.28 13.74 15.72
N PRO A 290 -41.01 13.68 16.16
CA PRO A 290 -39.88 13.90 15.28
C PRO A 290 -39.85 12.88 14.14
N GLU A 291 -39.54 13.34 12.92
CA GLU A 291 -39.23 12.42 11.82
C GLU A 291 -37.80 11.92 12.04
N GLU A 292 -37.65 10.61 12.22
CA GLU A 292 -36.36 9.93 12.42
C GLU A 292 -35.83 9.46 11.06
N VAL A 293 -34.66 9.97 10.67
CA VAL A 293 -33.98 9.57 9.43
C VAL A 293 -32.65 8.92 9.76
N SER A 294 -32.49 7.69 9.25
CA SER A 294 -31.23 6.95 9.32
C SER A 294 -30.33 7.32 8.15
N VAL A 295 -29.14 7.85 8.44
CA VAL A 295 -28.12 8.25 7.47
C VAL A 295 -26.97 7.26 7.53
N ASN A 296 -26.66 6.61 6.41
CA ASN A 296 -25.48 5.76 6.33
C ASN A 296 -24.22 6.63 6.38
N VAL A 297 -23.44 6.49 7.44
CA VAL A 297 -22.19 7.24 7.59
C VAL A 297 -21.07 6.41 6.98
N PRO A 298 -20.39 6.89 5.93
CA PRO A 298 -19.28 6.17 5.37
C PRO A 298 -18.21 5.94 6.45
N PRO A 299 -17.56 4.76 6.48
CA PRO A 299 -16.49 4.51 7.42
C PRO A 299 -15.43 5.59 7.25
N LYS A 300 -15.05 6.25 8.35
CA LYS A 300 -13.93 7.20 8.31
C LYS A 300 -12.71 6.40 7.86
N HIS A 301 -12.21 6.70 6.67
CA HIS A 301 -10.96 6.12 6.17
C HIS A 301 -9.80 6.71 6.98
N LEU A 302 -9.61 6.19 8.17
CA LEU A 302 -8.47 6.49 9.00
C LEU A 302 -7.27 5.80 8.40
N ALA A 303 -6.19 6.56 8.20
CA ALA A 303 -4.97 6.00 7.65
C ALA A 303 -4.38 4.97 8.63
N SER A 304 -4.14 3.77 8.12
CA SER A 304 -3.57 2.63 8.87
C SER A 304 -2.05 2.62 8.92
N GLY A 305 -1.40 3.57 8.25
CA GLY A 305 0.06 3.65 8.22
C GLY A 305 0.64 3.95 9.59
N ASN A 306 1.69 3.21 9.98
CA ASN A 306 2.39 3.33 11.26
C ASN A 306 3.93 3.35 11.09
N SER A 307 4.38 3.91 9.96
CA SER A 307 5.78 3.95 9.57
C SER A 307 6.43 5.30 9.87
N ILE A 308 7.74 5.28 10.13
CA ILE A 308 8.60 6.47 10.15
C ILE A 308 9.15 6.65 8.74
N LEU A 309 8.82 7.76 8.09
CA LEU A 309 9.21 8.07 6.71
C LEU A 309 10.51 8.86 6.65
N ASP A 310 10.73 9.73 7.64
CA ASP A 310 11.98 10.48 7.83
C ASP A 310 12.24 10.65 9.32
N PHE A 311 13.51 10.76 9.69
CA PHE A 311 13.94 10.96 11.07
C PHE A 311 15.27 11.70 11.11
N SER A 312 15.34 12.74 11.94
CA SER A 312 16.59 13.44 12.18
C SER A 312 16.71 14.03 13.58
N ILE A 313 17.95 14.21 13.99
CA ILE A 313 18.35 14.80 15.26
C ILE A 313 19.25 15.99 14.97
N ALA A 314 19.05 17.08 15.72
CA ALA A 314 19.92 18.24 15.63
C ALA A 314 21.39 17.87 15.89
N GLY A 315 22.27 18.15 14.92
CA GLY A 315 23.70 17.88 15.03
C GLY A 315 24.15 16.48 14.57
N GLN A 316 23.26 15.71 13.92
CA GLN A 316 23.64 14.45 13.28
C GLN A 316 24.62 14.62 12.10
N ILE A 317 25.24 13.52 11.70
CA ILE A 317 26.17 13.43 10.57
C ILE A 317 25.51 12.62 9.45
N GLY A 318 25.25 13.27 8.32
CA GLY A 318 24.58 12.65 7.18
C GLY A 318 23.10 12.39 7.45
N ASP A 319 22.47 11.64 6.54
CA ASP A 319 21.07 11.26 6.64
C ASP A 319 20.90 10.03 7.55
N ALA A 320 19.75 9.93 8.22
CA ALA A 320 19.44 8.76 9.01
C ALA A 320 19.16 7.56 8.09
N TYR A 321 19.57 6.37 8.53
CA TYR A 321 19.23 5.13 7.85
C TYR A 321 17.96 4.53 8.45
N ILE A 322 16.93 4.33 7.64
CA ILE A 322 15.64 3.79 8.07
C ILE A 322 15.45 2.41 7.46
N SER A 323 15.27 1.39 8.31
CA SER A 323 14.88 0.05 7.91
C SER A 323 13.41 -0.17 8.20
N GLU A 324 12.58 -0.02 7.17
CA GLU A 324 11.15 -0.32 7.23
C GLU A 324 10.89 -1.80 7.47
N GLN A 325 11.71 -2.71 6.93
CA GLN A 325 11.51 -4.15 7.12
C GLN A 325 11.74 -4.58 8.57
N HIS A 326 12.77 -4.01 9.21
CA HIS A 326 13.21 -4.40 10.54
C HIS A 326 12.77 -3.43 11.65
N SER A 327 12.05 -2.35 11.31
CA SER A 327 11.50 -1.33 12.22
C SER A 327 12.57 -0.65 13.08
N TYR A 328 13.66 -0.21 12.47
CA TYR A 328 14.68 0.55 13.18
C TYR A 328 15.21 1.74 12.36
N VAL A 329 15.74 2.74 13.07
CA VAL A 329 16.39 3.93 12.52
C VAL A 329 17.78 4.04 13.13
N ILE A 330 18.81 4.20 12.30
CA ILE A 330 20.18 4.45 12.76
C ILE A 330 20.54 5.90 12.42
N VAL A 331 20.92 6.66 13.45
CA VAL A 331 21.36 8.05 13.34
C VAL A 331 22.82 8.13 13.74
N LYS A 332 23.66 8.64 12.84
CA LYS A 332 25.07 8.88 13.11
C LYS A 332 25.26 10.27 13.73
N VAL A 333 26.04 10.35 14.79
CA VAL A 333 26.30 11.58 15.55
C VAL A 333 27.81 11.76 15.80
N PRO A 334 28.32 12.99 15.99
CA PRO A 334 29.70 13.19 16.40
C PRO A 334 29.89 12.81 17.87
N GLU A 335 31.08 12.33 18.25
CA GLU A 335 31.45 12.02 19.65
C GLU A 335 31.25 13.23 20.60
N SER A 336 31.30 14.45 20.07
CA SER A 336 31.11 15.68 20.85
C SER A 336 29.63 16.04 21.12
N LEU A 337 28.67 15.31 20.56
CA LEU A 337 27.24 15.61 20.75
C LEU A 337 26.76 15.12 22.11
N HIS A 338 26.26 16.02 22.95
CA HIS A 338 25.65 15.65 24.23
C HIS A 338 24.25 15.06 24.01
N LEU A 339 24.12 13.74 24.20
CA LEU A 339 22.90 12.97 23.92
C LEU A 339 21.77 13.11 24.96
N GLY A 340 22.00 13.82 26.07
CA GLY A 340 21.03 13.89 27.18
C GLY A 340 19.69 14.55 26.82
N LEU A 341 19.69 15.48 25.86
CA LEU A 341 18.51 16.21 25.37
C LEU A 341 18.73 16.63 23.92
N ALA A 342 18.13 15.91 22.96
CA ALA A 342 18.22 16.27 21.55
C ALA A 342 16.84 16.58 20.96
N LEU A 343 16.76 17.65 20.17
CA LEU A 343 15.55 17.98 19.41
C LEU A 343 15.46 17.00 18.23
N VAL A 344 14.36 16.26 18.18
CA VAL A 344 14.11 15.25 17.15
C VAL A 344 13.04 15.78 16.20
N THR A 345 13.28 15.64 14.90
CA THR A 345 12.26 15.82 13.87
C THR A 345 12.06 14.50 13.15
N PHE A 346 10.82 14.22 12.78
CA PHE A 346 10.45 13.03 12.03
C PHE A 346 9.22 13.32 11.17
N GLU A 347 9.09 12.55 10.10
CA GLU A 347 7.90 12.45 9.27
C GLU A 347 7.30 11.05 9.45
N LEU A 348 5.99 10.97 9.69
CA LEU A 348 5.29 9.70 9.88
C LEU A 348 4.32 9.46 8.72
N SER A 349 3.82 8.24 8.63
CA SER A 349 2.65 7.95 7.80
C SER A 349 1.49 8.92 8.08
N PRO A 350 0.65 9.24 7.07
CA PRO A 350 -0.47 10.16 7.24
C PRO A 350 -1.34 9.80 8.46
N GLY A 351 -1.66 10.77 9.30
CA GLY A 351 -2.50 10.59 10.50
C GLY A 351 -1.86 9.82 11.66
N ALA A 352 -0.62 9.31 11.52
CA ALA A 352 0.05 8.58 12.57
C ALA A 352 0.59 9.49 13.68
N THR A 353 0.70 8.93 14.89
CA THR A 353 1.23 9.62 16.07
C THR A 353 2.35 8.80 16.71
N ALA A 354 3.48 9.45 17.01
CA ALA A 354 4.60 8.83 17.70
C ALA A 354 4.49 9.01 19.23
N TYR A 355 4.85 7.94 19.93
CA TYR A 355 5.02 7.91 21.38
C TYR A 355 6.42 7.39 21.70
N VAL A 356 7.03 7.89 22.77
CA VAL A 356 8.30 7.40 23.29
C VAL A 356 8.08 6.88 24.70
N ASP A 357 8.66 5.73 25.03
CA ASP A 357 8.65 5.25 26.41
C ASP A 357 9.65 6.05 27.24
N VAL A 358 9.13 6.79 28.23
CA VAL A 358 9.94 7.53 29.20
C VAL A 358 9.64 6.95 30.57
N ASN A 359 10.58 6.18 31.12
CA ASN A 359 10.49 5.54 32.44
C ASN A 359 9.24 4.66 32.64
N GLY A 360 8.87 3.87 31.62
CA GLY A 360 7.72 2.94 31.67
C GLY A 360 6.37 3.61 31.38
N THR A 361 6.38 4.86 30.91
CA THR A 361 5.18 5.61 30.50
C THR A 361 5.34 6.11 29.07
N LEU A 362 4.42 5.70 28.19
CA LEU A 362 4.37 6.21 26.82
C LEU A 362 3.94 7.68 26.81
N GLN A 363 4.85 8.56 26.40
CA GLN A 363 4.59 9.98 26.21
C GLN A 363 4.48 10.30 24.73
N GLN A 364 3.48 11.09 24.33
CA GLN A 364 3.35 11.53 22.94
C GLN A 364 4.51 12.47 22.58
N GLN A 365 5.16 12.19 21.46
CA GLN A 365 6.25 13.00 20.93
C GLN A 365 5.75 13.80 19.73
N LYS A 366 5.97 15.12 19.75
CA LYS A 366 5.73 16.02 18.62
C LYS A 366 7.05 16.37 17.94
N SER A 367 7.10 16.09 16.63
CA SER A 367 8.21 16.41 15.74
C SER A 367 8.61 17.88 15.87
N GLY A 368 9.90 18.15 16.11
CA GLY A 368 10.48 19.49 16.19
C GLY A 368 10.10 20.35 17.39
N ILE A 369 9.31 19.81 18.34
CA ILE A 369 8.85 20.54 19.53
C ILE A 369 9.43 19.95 20.79
N GLN A 370 9.34 18.63 20.95
CA GLN A 370 9.77 17.95 22.17
C GLN A 370 11.17 17.36 22.01
N VAL A 371 11.94 17.45 23.08
CA VAL A 371 13.26 16.83 23.21
C VAL A 371 13.09 15.36 23.57
N SER A 372 13.91 14.50 22.99
CA SER A 372 13.97 13.09 23.37
C SER A 372 15.15 12.85 24.29
N HIS A 373 14.93 12.03 25.30
CA HIS A 373 15.97 11.58 26.21
C HIS A 373 16.65 10.34 25.62
N PHE A 374 17.86 10.51 25.12
CA PHE A 374 18.74 9.41 24.78
C PHE A 374 19.67 9.19 25.97
N SER A 375 19.14 8.59 27.04
CA SER A 375 19.99 8.12 28.14
C SER A 375 20.62 6.80 27.71
N SER A 376 21.95 6.72 27.73
CA SER A 376 22.64 5.45 27.62
C SER A 376 22.09 4.52 28.71
N ALA A 377 21.56 3.36 28.32
CA ALA A 377 21.31 2.30 29.28
C ALA A 377 22.67 1.92 29.89
N ASP A 378 22.86 2.33 31.13
CA ASP A 378 23.98 2.00 32.00
C ASP A 378 25.40 2.34 31.50
N ASN A 379 26.31 2.44 32.46
CA ASN A 379 27.69 2.93 32.27
C ASN A 379 28.60 1.88 31.58
N ASN A 380 28.02 0.99 30.77
CA ASN A 380 28.63 -0.24 30.27
C ASN A 380 28.94 -0.23 28.77
N ASN A 381 29.25 0.94 28.20
CA ASN A 381 29.80 1.02 26.84
C ASN A 381 28.85 0.50 25.75
N GLU A 382 27.53 0.58 25.96
CA GLU A 382 26.50 0.11 25.02
C GLU A 382 26.09 1.18 24.01
N VAL A 383 25.57 0.72 22.87
CA VAL A 383 24.95 1.54 21.83
C VAL A 383 23.69 2.19 22.42
N THR A 384 23.50 3.49 22.18
CA THR A 384 22.32 4.18 22.74
C THR A 384 21.11 3.92 21.86
N SER A 385 20.04 3.34 22.42
CA SER A 385 18.79 3.12 21.70
C SER A 385 17.57 3.57 22.49
N VAL A 386 16.54 4.04 21.77
CA VAL A 386 15.25 4.45 22.34
C VAL A 386 14.13 3.83 21.53
N THR A 387 13.14 3.27 22.21
CA THR A 387 11.97 2.67 21.55
C THR A 387 10.86 3.70 21.36
N TYR A 388 10.45 3.87 20.10
CA TYR A 388 9.29 4.62 19.68
C TYR A 388 8.13 3.66 19.40
N VAL A 389 6.91 4.11 19.66
CA VAL A 389 5.67 3.43 19.28
C VAL A 389 4.89 4.36 18.36
N VAL A 390 4.79 4.01 17.08
CA VAL A 390 4.00 4.77 16.11
C VAL A 390 2.61 4.13 16.03
N LYS A 391 1.58 4.88 16.43
CA LYS A 391 0.19 4.45 16.33
C LYS A 391 -0.43 5.06 15.09
N ALA A 392 -1.08 4.22 14.29
CA ALA A 392 -1.85 4.68 13.14
C ALA A 392 -3.10 5.45 13.57
N GLN A 393 -3.68 6.20 12.64
CA GLN A 393 -4.87 7.01 12.88
C GLN A 393 -6.11 6.15 13.16
N ASP A 394 -6.14 4.94 12.57
CA ASP A 394 -7.24 3.97 12.69
C ASP A 394 -7.32 3.26 14.06
N GLY A 395 -6.37 3.55 14.96
CA GLY A 395 -6.29 2.93 16.27
C GLY A 395 -5.79 1.49 16.25
N SER A 396 -5.28 1.00 15.11
CA SER A 396 -4.59 -0.29 15.03
C SER A 396 -3.37 -0.35 15.96
N ASN A 397 -2.94 -1.57 16.29
CA ASN A 397 -1.81 -1.79 17.19
C ASN A 397 -0.57 -1.02 16.71
N GLY A 398 -0.03 -0.19 17.59
CA GLY A 398 1.14 0.63 17.28
C GLY A 398 2.36 -0.21 16.95
N ARG A 399 3.15 0.25 15.99
CA ARG A 399 4.40 -0.39 15.59
C ARG A 399 5.55 0.11 16.45
N LYS A 400 6.35 -0.82 16.98
CA LYS A 400 7.57 -0.49 17.74
C LYS A 400 8.72 -0.24 16.76
N TRP A 401 9.39 0.89 16.97
CA TRP A 401 10.54 1.35 16.22
C TRP A 401 11.73 1.54 17.16
N GLN A 402 12.88 0.95 16.85
CA GLN A 402 14.11 1.22 17.59
C GLN A 402 14.86 2.38 16.95
N ILE A 403 15.12 3.45 17.69
CA ILE A 403 15.98 4.56 17.25
C ILE A 403 17.34 4.36 17.89
N ILE A 404 18.36 4.15 17.07
CA ILE A 404 19.73 3.83 17.47
C ILE A 404 20.63 5.01 17.14
N LEU A 405 21.43 5.44 18.12
CA LEU A 405 22.47 6.43 17.93
C LEU A 405 23.83 5.77 17.88
N ILE A 406 24.59 6.10 16.83
CA ILE A 406 25.98 5.66 16.67
C ILE A 406 26.93 6.85 16.68
N GLU A 407 28.02 6.73 17.42
CA GLU A 407 29.06 7.77 17.46
C GLU A 407 30.10 7.51 16.37
N GLU A 408 30.23 8.45 15.44
CA GLU A 408 31.25 8.36 14.40
C GLU A 408 32.67 8.39 15.01
N GLY A 409 33.48 7.38 14.68
CA GLY A 409 34.85 7.28 15.17
C GLY A 409 35.00 6.42 16.43
N ASN A 410 33.89 6.02 17.06
CA ASN A 410 33.89 5.21 18.28
C ASN A 410 33.33 3.79 18.03
N PRO A 411 34.18 2.77 17.82
CA PRO A 411 33.73 1.40 17.55
C PRO A 411 32.87 0.81 18.67
N SER A 412 33.12 1.19 19.93
CA SER A 412 32.31 0.72 21.07
C SER A 412 30.90 1.29 21.07
N LYS A 413 30.65 2.35 20.31
CA LYS A 413 29.37 3.03 20.17
C LYS A 413 28.83 2.92 18.73
N GLY A 414 29.24 1.87 18.01
CA GLY A 414 28.72 1.57 16.67
C GLY A 414 29.31 2.39 15.52
N GLY A 415 30.44 3.09 15.74
CA GLY A 415 31.12 3.87 14.70
C GLY A 415 31.59 3.03 13.51
N ASP A 416 31.89 1.75 13.73
CA ASP A 416 32.22 0.75 12.70
C ASP A 416 30.98 -0.06 12.23
N GLY A 417 29.80 0.41 12.62
CA GLY A 417 28.51 -0.22 12.34
C GLY A 417 27.89 -0.94 13.52
N ILE A 418 26.65 -1.37 13.31
CA ILE A 418 25.80 -2.04 14.30
C ILE A 418 25.43 -3.41 13.78
N VAL A 419 25.33 -4.37 14.68
CA VAL A 419 24.60 -5.60 14.44
C VAL A 419 23.45 -5.68 15.43
N PHE A 420 22.40 -6.39 15.05
CA PHE A 420 21.25 -6.61 15.90
C PHE A 420 21.15 -8.07 16.24
N TYR A 421 20.72 -8.34 17.46
CA TYR A 421 20.26 -9.66 17.83
C TYR A 421 18.79 -9.63 18.16
N VAL A 422 18.13 -10.76 17.93
CA VAL A 422 16.73 -10.97 18.29
C VAL A 422 16.72 -11.90 19.49
N ASP A 423 16.11 -11.48 20.59
CA ASP A 423 15.92 -12.33 21.77
C ASP A 423 14.77 -13.36 21.59
N GLN A 424 14.59 -14.25 22.55
CA GLN A 424 13.47 -15.21 22.57
C GLN A 424 12.08 -14.57 22.53
N ALA A 425 11.95 -13.31 22.97
CA ALA A 425 10.70 -12.56 22.92
C ALA A 425 10.46 -11.89 21.55
N GLY A 426 11.41 -11.99 20.61
CA GLY A 426 11.36 -11.35 19.31
C GLY A 426 11.77 -9.88 19.32
N THR A 427 12.35 -9.40 20.42
CA THR A 427 12.86 -8.02 20.55
C THR A 427 14.17 -7.89 19.82
N LEU A 428 14.27 -6.85 18.98
CA LEU A 428 15.48 -6.50 18.24
C LEU A 428 16.33 -5.54 19.09
N LEU A 429 17.55 -5.98 19.44
CA LEU A 429 18.46 -5.27 20.33
C LEU A 429 19.78 -4.96 19.59
N PRO A 430 20.26 -3.70 19.61
CA PRO A 430 21.49 -3.33 18.93
C PRO A 430 22.73 -3.65 19.76
N MET A 431 23.81 -4.03 19.09
CA MET A 431 25.14 -4.12 19.67
C MET A 431 26.20 -3.59 18.67
N PRO A 432 27.36 -3.11 19.14
CA PRO A 432 28.43 -2.70 18.25
C PRO A 432 28.90 -3.85 17.37
N PHE A 433 29.26 -3.56 16.13
CA PHE A 433 29.87 -4.55 15.25
C PHE A 433 31.18 -5.08 15.86
N ARG A 434 31.32 -6.41 15.83
CA ARG A 434 32.55 -7.13 16.20
C ARG A 434 32.87 -8.11 15.10
N ASN A 435 34.15 -8.38 14.89
CA ASN A 435 34.56 -9.34 13.88
C ASN A 435 34.29 -10.79 14.29
N VAL A 436 34.22 -11.09 15.59
CA VAL A 436 33.80 -12.40 16.12
C VAL A 436 32.60 -12.21 17.03
N ILE A 437 31.53 -12.95 16.77
CA ILE A 437 30.30 -12.99 17.56
C ILE A 437 29.90 -14.46 17.69
N ASN A 438 29.90 -14.99 18.90
CA ASN A 438 29.52 -16.38 19.16
C ASN A 438 28.37 -16.46 20.16
N THR A 439 27.17 -16.66 19.63
CA THR A 439 25.95 -16.68 20.44
C THR A 439 25.73 -17.91 21.30
N VAL A 440 26.54 -18.96 21.10
CA VAL A 440 26.31 -20.26 21.74
C VAL A 440 27.14 -20.41 23.02
N GLU A 441 28.14 -19.55 23.21
CA GLU A 441 29.06 -19.58 24.37
C GLU A 441 28.83 -18.41 25.34
N GLU A 442 28.26 -17.31 24.87
CA GLU A 442 27.83 -16.17 25.71
C GLU A 442 26.37 -16.43 26.11
N ASP A 443 26.11 -16.63 27.41
CA ASP A 443 24.82 -16.91 28.09
C ASP A 443 23.69 -15.88 27.80
N GLU A 444 23.37 -15.66 26.53
CA GLU A 444 22.38 -14.68 26.09
C GLU A 444 21.22 -15.40 25.40
N ASP A 445 19.99 -14.99 25.70
CA ASP A 445 18.74 -15.56 25.13
C ASP A 445 18.52 -15.13 23.66
N TRP A 446 19.58 -14.80 22.91
CA TRP A 446 19.49 -14.47 21.49
C TRP A 446 19.29 -15.68 20.60
N VAL A 447 18.43 -15.50 19.61
CA VAL A 447 18.06 -16.53 18.63
C VAL A 447 18.53 -16.17 17.22
N LYS A 448 18.59 -14.90 16.83
CA LYS A 448 19.01 -14.50 15.46
C LYS A 448 19.98 -13.33 15.49
N LEU A 449 20.84 -13.26 14.49
CA LEU A 449 21.80 -12.19 14.26
C LEU A 449 21.51 -11.48 12.93
N ILE A 450 21.54 -10.15 12.92
CA ILE A 450 21.39 -9.31 11.74
C ILE A 450 22.61 -8.37 11.66
N ILE A 451 23.42 -8.52 10.62
CA ILE A 451 24.53 -7.61 10.33
C ILE A 451 23.97 -6.47 9.48
N SER A 452 23.85 -5.27 10.05
CA SER A 452 23.19 -4.15 9.38
C SER A 452 24.01 -3.60 8.22
N SER A 453 23.33 -2.96 7.26
CA SER A 453 23.97 -2.29 6.12
C SER A 453 24.97 -1.20 6.55
N GLN A 454 24.80 -0.62 7.76
CA GLN A 454 25.67 0.41 8.31
C GLN A 454 27.05 -0.11 8.75
N VAL A 455 27.24 -1.43 8.80
CA VAL A 455 28.57 -2.04 8.91
C VAL A 455 29.44 -1.67 7.71
N GLY A 456 28.82 -1.55 6.53
CA GLY A 456 29.52 -1.21 5.29
C GLY A 456 30.72 -2.11 5.05
N ARG A 457 31.85 -1.51 4.66
CA ARG A 457 33.09 -2.24 4.39
C ARG A 457 33.96 -2.36 5.64
N GLN A 458 34.13 -3.59 6.11
CA GLN A 458 35.01 -3.93 7.22
C GLN A 458 36.20 -4.74 6.73
N SER A 459 37.38 -4.43 7.26
CA SER A 459 38.57 -5.24 7.03
C SER A 459 39.22 -5.66 8.33
N HIS A 460 39.44 -6.97 8.47
CA HIS A 460 40.06 -7.54 9.64
C HIS A 460 41.21 -8.46 9.21
N PRO A 461 42.35 -8.49 9.92
CA PRO A 461 43.51 -9.26 9.48
C PRO A 461 43.24 -10.77 9.44
N ASN A 462 42.55 -11.31 10.44
CA ASN A 462 42.48 -12.76 10.66
C ASN A 462 41.11 -13.31 10.24
N GLU A 463 40.08 -13.10 11.05
CA GLU A 463 38.79 -13.70 10.79
C GLU A 463 37.60 -12.77 10.99
N PHE A 464 36.53 -13.10 10.27
CA PHE A 464 35.16 -12.82 10.65
C PHE A 464 34.48 -14.14 11.01
N SER A 465 33.93 -14.26 12.22
CA SER A 465 33.26 -15.48 12.66
C SER A 465 31.96 -15.15 13.39
N PHE A 466 30.84 -15.46 12.76
CA PHE A 466 29.50 -15.22 13.28
C PHE A 466 28.78 -16.54 13.46
N THR A 467 28.33 -16.82 14.69
CA THR A 467 27.53 -17.99 15.03
C THR A 467 26.24 -17.51 15.68
N ALA A 468 25.07 -17.98 15.22
CA ALA A 468 23.73 -17.70 15.75
C ALA A 468 22.88 -19.00 15.88
N PRO A 469 21.92 -19.12 16.81
CA PRO A 469 21.18 -20.38 16.98
C PRO A 469 20.13 -20.60 15.89
N GLU A 470 19.32 -19.59 15.56
CA GLU A 470 18.18 -19.67 14.64
C GLU A 470 18.33 -18.90 13.34
N GLY A 471 19.38 -18.10 13.16
CA GLY A 471 19.68 -17.55 11.84
C GLY A 471 20.64 -16.37 11.82
N ILE A 472 21.20 -16.13 10.64
CA ILE A 472 22.06 -14.97 10.34
C ILE A 472 21.51 -14.28 9.10
N ILE A 473 21.31 -12.97 9.18
CA ILE A 473 20.99 -12.12 8.03
C ILE A 473 22.15 -11.13 7.86
N ILE A 474 22.69 -11.02 6.65
CA ILE A 474 23.62 -9.96 6.28
C ILE A 474 22.90 -9.05 5.30
N GLU A 475 22.64 -7.82 5.74
CA GLU A 475 21.92 -6.84 4.95
C GLU A 475 22.74 -6.33 3.76
N SER A 476 22.03 -5.73 2.82
CA SER A 476 22.59 -5.17 1.59
C SER A 476 23.68 -4.12 1.88
N GLY A 477 24.76 -4.13 1.10
CA GLY A 477 25.87 -3.16 1.21
C GLY A 477 26.99 -3.51 2.20
N VAL A 478 26.90 -4.64 2.90
CA VAL A 478 27.99 -5.13 3.78
C VAL A 478 29.13 -5.76 2.96
N GLU A 479 30.36 -5.30 3.18
CA GLU A 479 31.58 -5.90 2.62
C GLU A 479 32.52 -6.39 3.73
N LEU A 480 32.73 -7.70 3.85
CA LEU A 480 33.66 -8.28 4.83
C LEU A 480 34.95 -8.74 4.15
N VAL A 481 36.08 -8.13 4.51
CA VAL A 481 37.37 -8.31 3.83
C VAL A 481 38.47 -8.79 4.78
N THR A 482 38.90 -10.04 4.65
CA THR A 482 40.06 -10.58 5.37
C THR A 482 41.27 -10.70 4.46
N THR A 483 42.43 -10.17 4.91
CA THR A 483 43.61 -10.01 4.05
C THR A 483 44.96 -10.37 4.68
N HIS A 484 45.01 -10.90 5.90
CA HIS A 484 46.26 -11.32 6.56
C HIS A 484 46.25 -12.82 6.87
N ASN A 485 47.16 -13.29 7.76
CA ASN A 485 47.40 -14.72 8.01
C ASN A 485 46.11 -15.46 8.42
N HIS A 486 45.80 -16.54 7.70
CA HIS A 486 44.61 -17.38 7.87
C HIS A 486 43.28 -16.61 7.71
N PRO A 487 43.04 -15.97 6.55
CA PRO A 487 41.83 -15.20 6.31
C PRO A 487 40.63 -16.14 6.26
N ILE A 488 39.75 -16.05 7.26
CA ILE A 488 38.55 -16.89 7.35
C ILE A 488 37.33 -16.02 7.51
N ILE A 489 36.28 -16.30 6.74
CA ILE A 489 34.94 -15.78 6.98
C ILE A 489 34.04 -16.97 7.29
N ARG A 490 33.48 -17.02 8.49
CA ARG A 490 32.63 -18.11 8.96
C ARG A 490 31.27 -17.59 9.38
N LEU A 491 30.22 -18.14 8.79
CA LEU A 491 28.82 -17.92 9.16
C LEU A 491 28.22 -19.26 9.59
N THR A 492 27.70 -19.35 10.81
CA THR A 492 27.12 -20.58 11.35
C THR A 492 25.75 -20.30 11.98
N ALA A 493 24.67 -20.76 11.34
CA ALA A 493 23.33 -20.80 11.93
C ALA A 493 23.03 -22.25 12.35
N VAL A 494 22.90 -22.54 13.65
CA VAL A 494 22.82 -23.92 14.15
C VAL A 494 21.57 -24.66 13.68
N ASN A 495 20.41 -24.04 13.87
CA ASN A 495 19.07 -24.56 13.54
C ASN A 495 18.33 -23.63 12.56
N GLY A 496 19.07 -22.69 11.99
CA GLY A 496 18.55 -21.50 11.34
C GLY A 496 18.83 -21.39 9.85
N ASP A 497 18.28 -20.32 9.27
CA ASP A 497 18.59 -19.90 7.90
C ASP A 497 19.78 -18.91 7.91
N ILE A 498 20.56 -18.91 6.83
CA ILE A 498 21.52 -17.83 6.55
C ILE A 498 21.06 -17.11 5.29
N VAL A 499 20.91 -15.79 5.36
CA VAL A 499 20.50 -14.95 4.23
C VAL A 499 21.57 -13.91 3.96
N LEU A 500 22.10 -13.90 2.74
CA LEU A 500 22.95 -12.85 2.19
C LEU A 500 22.11 -12.04 1.20
N GLU A 501 21.82 -10.79 1.57
CA GLU A 501 21.06 -9.88 0.73
C GLU A 501 21.87 -9.32 -0.45
N GLU A 502 21.21 -8.50 -1.26
CA GLU A 502 21.76 -7.92 -2.47
C GLU A 502 23.01 -7.08 -2.21
N GLY A 503 24.06 -7.32 -3.00
CA GLY A 503 25.30 -6.54 -2.92
C GLY A 503 26.21 -6.89 -1.75
N VAL A 504 25.92 -7.94 -0.98
CA VAL A 504 26.86 -8.45 0.04
C VAL A 504 28.15 -8.95 -0.61
N ILE A 505 29.30 -8.55 -0.09
CA ILE A 505 30.62 -8.97 -0.56
C ILE A 505 31.40 -9.65 0.56
N LEU A 506 31.77 -10.91 0.36
CA LEU A 506 32.67 -11.64 1.26
C LEU A 506 34.00 -11.92 0.54
N LEU A 507 35.08 -11.37 1.08
CA LEU A 507 36.41 -11.42 0.46
C LEU A 507 37.44 -11.99 1.43
N SER A 508 37.90 -13.21 1.16
CA SER A 508 39.03 -13.83 1.87
C SER A 508 40.23 -13.95 0.91
N GLN A 509 41.23 -13.08 1.09
CA GLN A 509 42.38 -12.99 0.19
C GLN A 509 43.68 -12.65 0.93
N TYR A 510 44.56 -13.63 1.10
CA TYR A 510 45.93 -13.40 1.53
C TYR A 510 46.90 -13.57 0.34
N PRO A 511 47.99 -12.78 0.21
CA PRO A 511 48.88 -12.86 -0.94
C PRO A 511 49.63 -14.20 -1.06
N ASN A 512 49.75 -14.97 0.02
CA ASN A 512 50.60 -16.17 0.10
C ASN A 512 49.80 -17.47 -0.11
N ASN A 513 50.35 -18.37 -0.92
CA ASN A 513 49.67 -19.55 -1.46
C ASN A 513 49.48 -20.70 -0.44
N ASN A 514 50.07 -20.60 0.75
CA ASN A 514 50.21 -21.70 1.71
C ASN A 514 49.25 -21.60 2.91
N VAL A 515 48.23 -20.74 2.82
CA VAL A 515 47.33 -20.44 3.93
C VAL A 515 45.94 -21.01 3.65
N ASN A 516 45.24 -21.43 4.72
CA ASN A 516 43.84 -21.81 4.65
C ASN A 516 43.01 -20.52 4.50
N GLU A 517 42.69 -20.17 3.26
CA GLU A 517 41.86 -19.01 2.93
C GLU A 517 40.45 -19.49 2.60
N GLU A 518 39.51 -19.21 3.49
CA GLU A 518 38.23 -19.94 3.53
C GLU A 518 37.04 -18.99 3.72
N ILE A 519 35.98 -19.21 2.94
CA ILE A 519 34.63 -18.74 3.25
C ILE A 519 33.79 -19.97 3.59
N ILE A 520 33.26 -20.04 4.81
CA ILE A 520 32.49 -21.17 5.32
C ILE A 520 31.12 -20.65 5.76
N ILE A 521 30.06 -21.16 5.13
CA ILE A 521 28.67 -20.87 5.48
C ILE A 521 27.99 -22.18 5.85
N LYS A 522 27.44 -22.27 7.07
CA LYS A 522 26.77 -23.47 7.58
C LYS A 522 25.43 -23.08 8.18
N ALA A 523 24.33 -23.52 7.58
CA ALA A 523 22.98 -23.30 8.08
C ALA A 523 22.30 -24.63 8.42
N GLY A 524 21.64 -24.71 9.57
CA GLY A 524 20.81 -25.86 9.96
C GLY A 524 19.57 -26.03 9.09
N LYS A 525 19.12 -24.95 8.43
CA LYS A 525 18.03 -24.95 7.46
C LYS A 525 18.54 -24.49 6.09
N ASN A 526 18.15 -23.31 5.62
CA ASN A 526 18.43 -22.86 4.27
C ASN A 526 19.61 -21.89 4.23
N VAL A 527 20.30 -21.85 3.09
CA VAL A 527 21.22 -20.75 2.74
C VAL A 527 20.64 -20.03 1.53
N ASP A 528 20.39 -18.73 1.65
CA ASP A 528 19.90 -17.87 0.57
C ASP A 528 20.95 -16.81 0.23
N ILE A 529 21.36 -16.77 -1.04
CA ILE A 529 22.42 -15.91 -1.57
C ILE A 529 21.82 -15.15 -2.76
N ARG A 530 21.55 -13.85 -2.58
CA ARG A 530 20.89 -13.01 -3.57
C ARG A 530 21.83 -11.91 -4.03
N ASN A 531 22.22 -11.93 -5.30
CA ASN A 531 23.10 -10.91 -5.91
C ASN A 531 24.34 -10.58 -5.04
N ALA A 532 24.92 -11.60 -4.40
CA ALA A 532 26.06 -11.47 -3.50
C ALA A 532 27.33 -12.07 -4.15
N SER A 533 28.49 -11.54 -3.78
CA SER A 533 29.80 -11.96 -4.29
C SER A 533 30.65 -12.57 -3.18
N LEU A 534 31.05 -13.83 -3.35
CA LEU A 534 31.93 -14.53 -2.44
C LEU A 534 33.22 -14.87 -3.19
N THR A 535 34.32 -14.27 -2.77
CA THR A 535 35.64 -14.53 -3.34
C THR A 535 36.58 -15.03 -2.27
N ALA A 536 37.00 -16.28 -2.40
CA ALA A 536 38.08 -16.86 -1.61
C ALA A 536 39.24 -17.24 -2.51
N ARG A 537 40.46 -17.32 -1.98
CA ARG A 537 41.59 -17.77 -2.79
C ARG A 537 41.62 -19.29 -2.93
N ARG A 538 41.31 -20.02 -1.85
CA ARG A 538 41.40 -21.49 -1.80
C ARG A 538 40.03 -22.17 -1.70
N TYR A 539 39.19 -21.75 -0.77
CA TYR A 539 38.05 -22.59 -0.38
C TYR A 539 36.78 -21.78 -0.13
N ILE A 540 35.68 -22.20 -0.76
CA ILE A 540 34.32 -21.75 -0.42
C ILE A 540 33.49 -22.99 -0.12
N GLU A 541 32.90 -23.04 1.07
CA GLU A 541 32.02 -24.11 1.52
C GLU A 541 30.69 -23.55 1.98
N ILE A 542 29.62 -24.04 1.37
CA ILE A 542 28.25 -23.70 1.74
C ILE A 542 27.53 -25.00 2.09
N ARG A 543 27.09 -25.11 3.35
CA ARG A 543 26.29 -26.22 3.87
C ARG A 543 24.92 -25.73 4.31
N ALA A 544 23.89 -26.44 3.88
CA ALA A 544 22.51 -26.21 4.32
C ALA A 544 21.89 -27.52 4.81
N GLY A 545 21.12 -27.49 5.89
CA GLY A 545 20.32 -28.63 6.32
C GLY A 545 19.05 -28.83 5.47
N GLN A 546 18.66 -27.86 4.64
CA GLN A 546 17.52 -28.01 3.75
C GLN A 546 17.87 -27.58 2.33
N ASN A 547 17.73 -26.29 2.00
CA ASN A 547 17.93 -25.82 0.63
C ASN A 547 19.06 -24.80 0.53
N ILE A 548 19.67 -24.72 -0.66
CA ILE A 548 20.56 -23.62 -1.02
C ILE A 548 19.89 -22.86 -2.16
N PHE A 549 19.63 -21.57 -1.99
CA PHE A 549 19.15 -20.67 -3.02
C PHE A 549 20.29 -19.75 -3.42
N ALA A 550 20.73 -19.79 -4.68
CA ALA A 550 21.75 -18.91 -5.21
C ALA A 550 21.22 -18.20 -6.45
N GLN A 551 20.83 -16.94 -6.29
CA GLN A 551 20.20 -16.13 -7.33
C GLN A 551 21.11 -14.97 -7.69
N ASN A 552 21.58 -14.92 -8.94
CA ASN A 552 22.55 -13.93 -9.44
C ASN A 552 23.82 -13.83 -8.59
N ALA A 553 24.21 -14.90 -7.89
CA ALA A 553 25.39 -14.90 -7.04
C ALA A 553 26.68 -15.13 -7.85
N ASP A 554 27.79 -14.55 -7.39
CA ASP A 554 29.14 -14.74 -7.94
C ASP A 554 30.02 -15.46 -6.91
N LEU A 555 30.40 -16.70 -7.20
CA LEU A 555 31.30 -17.49 -6.35
C LEU A 555 32.62 -17.71 -7.07
N LYS A 556 33.69 -17.11 -6.54
CA LYS A 556 35.00 -17.06 -7.19
C LYS A 556 36.11 -17.62 -6.32
N ILE A 557 36.89 -18.53 -6.91
CA ILE A 557 38.11 -19.08 -6.33
C ILE A 557 39.31 -18.56 -7.15
N LEU A 558 40.34 -18.04 -6.49
CA LEU A 558 41.45 -17.36 -7.18
C LEU A 558 42.71 -18.20 -7.42
N THR A 559 42.98 -19.25 -6.63
CA THR A 559 44.20 -20.05 -6.85
C THR A 559 44.01 -21.23 -7.79
N ASN A 560 45.07 -21.57 -8.51
CA ASN A 560 45.21 -22.82 -9.26
C ASN A 560 45.84 -23.92 -8.37
N SER A 561 45.74 -23.80 -7.04
CA SER A 561 46.27 -24.80 -6.12
C SER A 561 45.47 -26.10 -6.25
N THR A 562 46.14 -27.24 -6.09
CA THR A 562 45.49 -28.57 -6.07
C THR A 562 44.53 -28.75 -4.89
N GLN A 563 44.55 -27.83 -3.92
CA GLN A 563 43.70 -27.83 -2.74
C GLN A 563 42.56 -26.82 -2.81
N SER A 564 42.32 -26.20 -3.98
CA SER A 564 41.22 -25.24 -4.13
C SER A 564 39.91 -25.99 -4.34
N ASN A 565 38.84 -25.65 -3.62
CA ASN A 565 37.55 -26.32 -3.77
C ASN A 565 36.37 -25.36 -3.55
N LEU A 566 35.35 -25.49 -4.40
CA LEU A 566 34.02 -24.93 -4.17
C LEU A 566 33.09 -26.08 -3.81
N ILE A 567 32.55 -26.06 -2.60
CA ILE A 567 31.67 -27.12 -2.09
C ILE A 567 30.30 -26.55 -1.79
N LEU A 568 29.27 -27.09 -2.44
CA LEU A 568 27.87 -26.90 -2.09
C LEU A 568 27.34 -28.23 -1.57
N CYS A 569 26.91 -28.27 -0.31
CA CYS A 569 26.54 -29.51 0.36
C CYS A 569 25.20 -29.34 1.09
N LEU A 570 24.32 -30.32 0.88
CA LEU A 570 23.13 -30.47 1.70
C LEU A 570 23.43 -31.49 2.81
N SER A 571 22.91 -31.27 4.01
CA SER A 571 23.08 -32.16 5.15
C SER A 571 21.78 -32.24 5.96
N PRO A 572 20.73 -32.83 5.38
CA PRO A 572 19.42 -32.82 5.99
C PRO A 572 19.39 -33.54 7.34
N PRO A 573 18.67 -32.99 8.34
CA PRO A 573 18.39 -33.70 9.58
C PRO A 573 17.76 -35.07 9.26
N THR A 574 18.16 -36.10 9.99
CA THR A 574 17.68 -37.47 9.79
C THR A 574 16.15 -37.52 9.72
N GLY A 575 15.59 -37.99 8.61
CA GLY A 575 14.14 -38.15 8.42
C GLY A 575 13.40 -37.00 7.71
N THR A 576 14.10 -35.96 7.23
CA THR A 576 13.50 -34.86 6.45
C THR A 576 13.65 -35.03 4.93
N SER A 577 12.77 -34.38 4.16
CA SER A 577 12.69 -34.47 2.68
C SER A 577 13.98 -34.06 1.98
N ILE A 578 14.17 -34.55 0.74
CA ILE A 578 15.29 -34.24 -0.15
C ILE A 578 15.40 -32.71 -0.30
N GLY A 579 16.43 -32.11 0.29
CA GLY A 579 16.78 -30.72 0.07
C GLY A 579 17.19 -30.46 -1.39
N SER A 580 17.02 -29.24 -1.87
CA SER A 580 17.39 -28.85 -3.23
C SER A 580 18.32 -27.63 -3.26
N ILE A 581 19.18 -27.58 -4.27
CA ILE A 581 20.05 -26.45 -4.59
C ILE A 581 19.43 -25.74 -5.80
N PHE A 582 18.77 -24.62 -5.55
CA PHE A 582 18.18 -23.77 -6.57
C PHE A 582 19.19 -22.73 -7.03
N VAL A 583 19.53 -22.76 -8.32
CA VAL A 583 20.50 -21.84 -8.92
C VAL A 583 19.86 -21.06 -10.05
N ASN A 584 19.91 -19.74 -9.99
CA ASN A 584 19.46 -18.88 -11.07
C ASN A 584 20.57 -17.89 -11.41
N ASN A 585 21.20 -18.04 -12.58
CA ASN A 585 22.30 -17.18 -13.03
C ASN A 585 23.48 -17.12 -12.03
N LEU A 586 23.81 -18.26 -11.43
CA LEU A 586 24.99 -18.42 -10.58
C LEU A 586 26.24 -18.42 -11.46
N TYR A 587 27.16 -17.49 -11.21
CA TYR A 587 28.46 -17.43 -11.87
C TYR A 587 29.53 -18.11 -11.01
N LEU A 588 30.23 -19.07 -11.60
CA LEU A 588 31.29 -19.85 -10.96
C LEU A 588 32.62 -19.66 -11.69
N GLU A 589 33.62 -19.13 -11.00
CA GLU A 589 34.99 -19.02 -11.51
C GLU A 589 35.95 -19.83 -10.64
N VAL A 590 36.44 -20.95 -11.18
CA VAL A 590 37.42 -21.83 -10.55
C VAL A 590 38.57 -22.07 -11.54
N PRO A 591 39.84 -21.84 -11.19
CA PRO A 591 40.92 -21.92 -12.15
C PRO A 591 41.25 -23.36 -12.59
N ALA A 592 41.60 -23.53 -13.87
CA ALA A 592 41.48 -24.74 -14.68
C ALA A 592 42.40 -25.96 -14.35
N ASN A 593 42.97 -26.08 -13.15
CA ASN A 593 43.86 -27.19 -12.82
C ASN A 593 43.21 -28.13 -11.80
N ASN A 594 42.49 -29.15 -12.30
CA ASN A 594 41.93 -30.30 -11.54
C ASN A 594 40.85 -30.02 -10.48
N VAL A 595 40.27 -28.82 -10.41
CA VAL A 595 39.17 -28.54 -9.48
C VAL A 595 37.85 -28.62 -10.23
N LYS A 596 37.12 -29.71 -10.00
CA LYS A 596 35.76 -29.91 -10.50
C LYS A 596 34.78 -29.39 -9.45
N PRO A 597 33.90 -28.42 -9.75
CA PRO A 597 32.83 -28.06 -8.83
C PRO A 597 32.03 -29.31 -8.46
N LYS A 598 31.54 -29.37 -7.22
CA LYS A 598 30.97 -30.60 -6.68
C LYS A 598 29.65 -30.33 -5.99
N SER A 599 28.60 -31.05 -6.40
CA SER A 599 27.30 -31.10 -5.72
C SER A 599 27.04 -32.54 -5.26
N ILE A 600 26.63 -32.71 -4.01
CA ILE A 600 26.24 -34.01 -3.44
C ILE A 600 24.95 -33.83 -2.63
N PRO A 601 23.86 -34.56 -2.96
CA PRO A 601 23.71 -35.41 -4.15
C PRO A 601 23.47 -34.56 -5.43
N TYR A 602 23.99 -35.01 -6.59
CA TYR A 602 23.99 -34.23 -7.85
C TYR A 602 22.57 -33.92 -8.39
N ASN A 603 21.60 -34.77 -8.08
CA ASN A 603 20.18 -34.60 -8.46
C ASN A 603 19.46 -33.47 -7.71
N ALA A 604 20.10 -32.85 -6.71
CA ALA A 604 19.53 -31.73 -5.97
C ALA A 604 19.65 -30.39 -6.72
N LEU A 605 20.45 -30.30 -7.79
CA LEU A 605 20.68 -29.05 -8.50
C LEU A 605 19.56 -28.74 -9.51
N VAL A 606 18.92 -27.57 -9.37
CA VAL A 606 17.85 -27.09 -10.25
C VAL A 606 18.14 -25.66 -10.73
N GLY A 607 18.34 -25.47 -12.04
CA GLY A 607 18.36 -24.15 -12.69
C GLY A 607 19.58 -23.85 -13.58
N THR A 608 19.88 -22.56 -13.81
CA THR A 608 20.87 -22.10 -14.81
C THR A 608 22.22 -21.76 -14.17
N LEU A 609 23.28 -22.45 -14.59
CA LEU A 609 24.67 -22.19 -14.20
C LEU A 609 25.45 -21.51 -15.32
N ARG A 610 26.32 -20.56 -14.97
CA ARG A 610 27.37 -20.01 -15.85
C ARG A 610 28.73 -20.32 -15.23
N SER A 611 29.49 -21.25 -15.82
CA SER A 611 30.83 -21.61 -15.34
C SER A 611 31.88 -21.48 -16.42
N HIS A 612 33.10 -21.13 -16.02
CA HIS A 612 34.30 -21.26 -16.88
C HIS A 612 34.91 -22.68 -16.83
N SER A 613 34.42 -23.58 -15.95
CA SER A 613 34.89 -24.98 -15.84
C SER A 613 33.77 -25.97 -16.18
N HIS A 614 34.07 -26.96 -17.03
CA HIS A 614 33.09 -27.80 -17.73
C HIS A 614 32.78 -29.18 -17.09
N THR A 615 33.27 -29.49 -15.88
CA THR A 615 33.07 -30.84 -15.30
C THR A 615 32.86 -30.84 -13.80
N PHE A 616 31.78 -31.46 -13.32
CA PHE A 616 31.51 -31.77 -11.91
C PHE A 616 31.97 -33.21 -11.56
N ASP A 617 32.45 -33.49 -10.34
CA ASP A 617 32.85 -34.86 -9.87
C ASP A 617 32.05 -35.30 -8.64
N SER A 618 31.70 -36.58 -8.56
CA SER A 618 30.74 -37.16 -7.60
C SER A 618 31.38 -38.08 -6.54
N ASN A 619 32.61 -37.83 -6.09
CA ASN A 619 33.30 -38.79 -5.20
C ASN A 619 33.75 -38.15 -3.87
N PHE A 620 32.93 -38.26 -2.81
CA PHE A 620 33.32 -38.30 -1.37
C PHE A 620 32.06 -38.56 -0.51
N ASN A 621 32.14 -39.51 0.42
CA ASN A 621 31.04 -40.02 1.25
C ASN A 621 30.84 -39.25 2.58
N SER A 622 30.79 -37.92 2.58
CA SER A 622 30.63 -37.15 3.84
C SER A 622 29.59 -36.03 3.80
N CYS A 623 28.75 -36.02 2.76
CA CYS A 623 27.52 -35.22 2.65
C CYS A 623 26.45 -36.20 2.15
N ASN A 624 25.33 -36.31 2.85
CA ASN A 624 24.21 -37.20 2.49
C ASN A 624 23.17 -36.45 1.67
#